data_AF-S4MVK4-F1
#
_entry.id   AF-S4MVK4-F1
#
_cell.length_a   1.000
_cell.length_b   1.000
_cell.length_c   1.000
_cell.angle_alpha   90.00
_cell.angle_beta   90.00
_cell.angle_gamma   90.00
#
_symmetry.space_group_name_H-M   'P 1'
#
loop_
_entity.id
_entity.type
_entity.pdbx_description
1 polymer ?
#
loop_
_entity_poly.entity_id
_entity_poly.type
_entity_poly.pdbx_seq_one_letter_code
_entity_poly.pdbx_strand_id
1 'polypeptide(L)' 'MQHEHEEILRRCRDPLSVAELGAHLGLPFNILAVLLSDLLDAGRVEARDPIPAHDAGRGPDLALLEEVLSGLERL' A
#
# COMPACT_ATOMS: atom_id res chain seq x y z
N MET A 1 -12.22 20.52 0.94
CA MET A 1 -11.48 19.26 0.67
C MET A 1 -11.98 18.73 -0.66
N GLN A 2 -11.11 18.35 -1.59
CA GLN A 2 -11.54 17.72 -2.87
C GLN A 2 -12.00 16.28 -2.62
N HIS A 3 -12.79 15.72 -3.54
CA HIS A 3 -13.35 14.38 -3.40
C HIS A 3 -12.26 13.30 -3.27
N GLU A 4 -11.16 13.46 -4.00
CA GLU A 4 -9.98 12.58 -3.98
C GLU A 4 -9.33 12.56 -2.59
N HIS A 5 -9.20 13.72 -1.96
CA HIS A 5 -8.66 13.84 -0.60
C HIS A 5 -9.53 13.10 0.43
N GLU A 6 -10.85 13.17 0.30
CA GLU A 6 -11.75 12.45 1.19
C GLU A 6 -11.68 10.94 0.99
N GLU A 7 -11.56 10.47 -0.25
CA GLU A 7 -11.40 9.05 -0.54
C GLU A 7 -10.07 8.50 -0.02
N ILE A 8 -8.97 9.27 -0.16
CA ILE A 8 -7.68 8.92 0.44
C ILE A 8 -7.82 8.75 1.95
N LEU A 9 -8.44 9.71 2.65
CA LEU A 9 -8.64 9.63 4.10
C LEU A 9 -9.55 8.49 4.53
N ARG A 10 -10.56 8.12 3.72
CA ARG A 10 -11.41 6.95 3.99
C ARG A 10 -10.61 5.65 3.92
N ARG A 11 -9.65 5.55 2.99
CA ARG A 11 -8.83 4.34 2.78
C ARG A 11 -7.67 4.23 3.76
N CYS A 12 -7.00 5.33 4.08
CA CYS A 12 -5.88 5.37 5.03
C CYS A 12 -6.32 5.30 6.50
N ARG A 13 -7.48 4.68 6.80
CA ARG A 13 -7.84 4.33 8.19
C ARG A 13 -6.92 3.26 8.75
N ASP A 14 -6.49 2.36 7.88
CA ASP A 14 -5.40 1.42 8.11
C ASP A 14 -4.21 1.84 7.25
N PRO A 15 -2.96 1.55 7.68
CA PRO A 15 -1.77 1.88 6.89
C PRO A 15 -1.83 1.23 5.50
N LEU A 16 -1.72 2.05 4.45
CA LEU A 16 -1.65 1.61 3.05
C LEU A 16 -0.39 2.14 2.39
N SER A 17 0.20 1.34 1.53
CA SER A 17 1.27 1.79 0.63
C SER A 17 0.72 2.70 -0.47
N VAL A 18 1.58 3.55 -1.02
CA VAL A 18 1.21 4.43 -2.15
C VAL A 18 0.79 3.61 -3.38
N ALA A 19 1.37 2.42 -3.56
CA ALA A 19 1.02 1.52 -4.66
C ALA A 19 -0.40 0.97 -4.52
N GLU A 20 -0.80 0.52 -3.32
CA GLU A 20 -2.16 0.07 -3.03
C GLU A 20 -3.17 1.20 -3.21
N LEU A 21 -2.81 2.42 -2.78
CA LEU A 21 -3.65 3.60 -2.99
C LEU A 21 -3.90 3.85 -4.48
N GLY A 22 -2.85 3.77 -5.32
CA GLY A 22 -2.99 3.93 -6.76
C GLY A 22 -3.81 2.82 -7.41
N ALA A 23 -3.65 1.58 -6.96
CA ALA A 23 -4.47 0.46 -7.43
C ALA A 23 -5.96 0.66 -7.11
N HIS A 24 -6.28 1.18 -5.93
CA HIS A 24 -7.66 1.44 -5.51
C HIS A 24 -8.29 2.65 -6.19
N LEU A 25 -7.51 3.72 -6.39
CA LEU A 25 -8.01 4.99 -6.92
C LEU A 25 -7.93 5.07 -8.45
N GLY A 26 -7.16 4.19 -9.09
CA GLY A 26 -6.91 4.23 -10.54
C GLY A 26 -6.11 5.48 -10.97
N LEU A 27 -5.40 6.10 -10.03
CA LEU A 27 -4.65 7.33 -10.28
C LEU A 27 -3.15 7.03 -10.51
N PRO A 28 -2.51 7.72 -11.46
CA PRO A 28 -1.06 7.63 -11.63
C PRO A 28 -0.30 8.24 -10.45
N PHE A 29 0.92 7.75 -10.24
CA PHE A 29 1.75 8.13 -9.09
C PHE A 29 1.97 9.64 -8.94
N ASN A 30 2.17 10.36 -10.06
CA ASN A 30 2.38 11.81 -10.02
C ASN A 30 1.20 12.57 -9.39
N ILE A 31 -0.03 12.14 -9.67
CA ILE A 31 -1.23 12.75 -9.08
C ILE A 31 -1.30 12.41 -7.59
N LEU A 32 -1.05 11.15 -7.23
CA LEU A 32 -1.03 10.74 -5.82
C LEU A 32 0.02 11.48 -5.01
N ALA A 33 1.21 11.70 -5.56
CA ALA A 33 2.28 12.40 -4.86
C ALA A 33 1.87 13.84 -4.49
N VAL A 34 1.16 14.53 -5.37
CA VAL A 34 0.64 15.89 -5.10
C VAL A 34 -0.43 15.83 -4.00
N LEU A 35 -1.45 14.99 -4.16
CA LEU A 35 -2.54 14.87 -3.17
C LEU A 35 -2.05 14.43 -1.79
N LEU A 36 -1.08 13.52 -1.73
CA LEU A 36 -0.49 13.06 -0.48
C LEU A 36 0.38 14.15 0.15
N SER A 37 1.12 14.92 -0.63
CA SER A 37 1.88 16.07 -0.13
C SER A 37 0.96 17.11 0.51
N ASP A 38 -0.16 17.44 -0.15
CA ASP A 38 -1.15 18.37 0.39
C ASP A 38 -1.75 17.88 1.73
N LEU A 39 -2.03 16.58 1.86
CA LEU A 39 -2.53 15.99 3.10
C LEU A 39 -1.48 15.91 4.21
N LEU A 40 -0.22 15.65 3.86
CA LEU A 40 0.91 15.63 4.79
C LEU A 40 1.14 17.02 5.36
N ASP A 41 1.18 18.04 4.49
CA ASP A 41 1.35 19.44 4.88
C ASP A 41 0.19 19.92 5.76
N ALA A 42 -1.02 19.42 5.51
CA ALA A 42 -2.20 19.69 6.34
C ALA A 42 -2.27 18.86 7.63
N GLY A 43 -1.30 17.97 7.89
CA GLY A 43 -1.26 17.09 9.07
C GLY A 43 -2.44 16.11 9.15
N ARG A 44 -2.99 15.71 8.00
CA ARG A 44 -4.18 14.84 7.91
C ARG A 44 -3.84 13.37 7.70
N VAL A 45 -2.62 13.10 7.26
CA VAL A 45 -2.03 11.76 7.12
C VAL A 45 -0.60 11.81 7.64
N GLU A 46 -0.04 10.64 7.93
CA GLU A 46 1.36 10.49 8.30
C GLU A 46 2.04 9.54 7.32
N ALA A 47 3.26 9.86 6.93
CA ALA A 47 4.12 8.93 6.19
C ALA A 47 4.94 8.12 7.19
N ARG A 48 5.04 6.81 6.96
CA ARG A 48 5.86 5.91 7.74
C ARG A 48 7.02 5.43 6.87
N ASP A 49 8.19 5.31 7.47
CA ASP A 49 9.31 4.67 6.80
C ASP A 49 8.93 3.23 6.44
N PRO A 50 9.29 2.75 5.23
CA PRO A 50 9.10 1.36 4.89
C PRO A 50 9.85 0.49 5.90
N ILE A 51 9.25 -0.62 6.31
CA ILE A 51 9.96 -1.62 7.11
C ILE A 51 11.16 -2.09 6.27
N PRO A 52 12.40 -1.94 6.76
CA PRO A 52 13.56 -2.36 6.01
C PRO A 52 13.44 -3.81 5.60
N ALA A 53 13.83 -4.15 4.36
CA ALA A 53 13.65 -5.51 3.83
C ALA A 53 14.35 -6.60 4.64
N HIS A 54 15.33 -6.23 5.47
CA HIS A 54 16.00 -7.14 6.41
C HIS A 54 15.20 -7.40 7.69
N ASP A 55 14.32 -6.47 8.08
CA ASP A 55 13.50 -6.52 9.30
C ASP A 55 12.05 -6.96 9.02
N ALA A 56 11.59 -6.88 7.77
CA ALA A 56 10.24 -7.31 7.35
C ALA A 56 9.99 -8.83 7.47
N GLY A 57 10.98 -9.58 7.96
CA GLY A 57 11.04 -11.03 7.86
C GLY A 57 11.34 -11.43 6.42
N ARG A 58 12.25 -12.39 6.22
CA ARG A 58 12.29 -13.11 4.95
C ARG A 58 10.90 -13.73 4.83
N GLY A 59 10.10 -13.26 3.87
CA GLY A 59 8.79 -13.86 3.59
C GLY A 59 8.92 -15.39 3.46
N PRO A 60 7.79 -16.13 3.50
CA PRO A 60 7.84 -17.58 3.39
C PRO A 60 8.72 -18.01 2.21
N ASP A 61 9.55 -19.03 2.43
CA ASP A 61 10.47 -19.55 1.43
C ASP A 61 9.70 -19.79 0.11
N LEU A 62 10.23 -19.29 -1.00
CA LEU A 62 9.58 -19.43 -2.30
C LEU A 62 9.34 -20.91 -2.62
N ALA A 63 10.28 -21.78 -2.25
CA ALA A 63 10.12 -23.22 -2.41
C ALA A 63 8.88 -23.76 -1.66
N LEU A 64 8.63 -23.26 -0.45
CA LEU A 64 7.44 -23.64 0.32
C LEU A 64 6.15 -23.09 -0.30
N LEU A 65 6.18 -21.86 -0.83
CA LEU A 65 5.03 -21.31 -1.56
C LEU A 65 4.69 -22.12 -2.82
N GLU A 66 5.71 -22.57 -3.55
CA GLU A 66 5.56 -23.45 -4.72
C GLU A 66 4.98 -24.82 -4.34
N GLU A 67 5.45 -25.42 -3.25
CA GLU A 67 4.89 -26.68 -2.73
C GLU A 67 3.41 -26.54 -2.34
N VAL A 68 3.05 -25.44 -1.66
CA VAL A 68 1.66 -25.16 -1.29
C VAL A 68 0.79 -24.99 -2.53
N LEU A 69 1.25 -24.22 -3.53
CA LEU A 69 0.52 -24.02 -4.78
C LEU A 69 0.27 -25.36 -5.49
N SER A 70 1.30 -26.20 -5.62
CA SER A 70 1.18 -27.52 -6.23
C SER A 70 0.19 -28.42 -5.49
N GLY A 71 0.15 -28.32 -4.15
CA GLY A 71 -0.84 -29.03 -3.33
C GLY A 71 -2.28 -28.56 -3.59
N LEU A 72 -2.50 -27.24 -3.69
CA LEU A 72 -3.82 -26.66 -3.94
C LEU A 72 -4.35 -26.98 -5.35
N GLU A 73 -3.48 -27.04 -6.37
CA GLU A 73 -3.87 -27.40 -7.74
C GLU A 73 -4.26 -28.88 -7.93
N ARG A 74 -3.95 -29.72 -6.94
CA ARG A 74 -4.21 -31.18 -6.97
C ARG A 74 -5.48 -31.60 -6.21
N LEU A 75 -6.26 -30.63 -5.72
CA LEU A 75 -7.57 -30.81 -5.08
C LEU A 75 -8.70 -30.59 -6.10
#